data_AF-A0A1U7GLR9-F1
#
_entry.id   AF-A0A1U7GLR9-F1
#
_cell.length_a   1.000
_cell.length_b   1.000
_cell.length_c   1.000
_cell.angle_alpha   90.00
_cell.angle_beta   90.00
_cell.angle_gamma   90.00
#
_symmetry.space_group_name_H-M   'P 1'
#
loop_
_entity.id
_entity.type
_entity.pdbx_description
1 polymer ?
#
loop_
_entity_poly.entity_id
_entity_poly.type
_entity_poly.pdbx_seq_one_letter_code
_entity_poly.pdbx_strand_id
1 'polypeptide(L)'
;MKPRHADLLRDMGCTADLETFRRTLAEVKGELFPDLTDENLAFSRDQAGDYCSEVKKRLAAPKLTRVFILKALVGLRKNRKRKAGSAS
;
A
#
# COMPACT_ATOMS: atom_id res chain seq x y z
N MET A 1 8.48 14.10 -16.10
CA MET A 1 7.18 13.83 -15.45
C MET A 1 7.32 12.63 -14.52
N LYS A 2 6.92 12.70 -13.25
CA LYS A 2 6.90 11.49 -12.39
C LYS A 2 5.77 10.57 -12.89
N PRO A 3 6.04 9.28 -13.14
CA PRO A 3 4.99 8.35 -13.57
C PRO A 3 3.89 8.30 -12.50
N ARG A 4 2.63 8.33 -12.96
CA ARG A 4 1.47 8.25 -12.07
C ARG A 4 1.45 6.84 -11.46
N HIS A 5 1.10 6.70 -10.17
CA HIS A 5 1.07 5.39 -9.48
C HIS A 5 0.26 4.32 -10.22
N ALA A 6 -0.80 4.72 -10.95
CA ALA A 6 -1.59 3.80 -11.78
C ALA A 6 -0.80 3.21 -12.97
N ASP A 7 0.11 3.98 -13.55
CA ASP A 7 0.97 3.55 -14.65
C ASP A 7 2.00 2.52 -14.16
N LEU A 8 2.60 2.79 -13.00
CA LEU A 8 3.52 1.87 -12.32
C LEU A 8 2.86 0.56 -11.91
N LEU A 9 1.59 0.60 -11.45
CA LEU A 9 0.84 -0.61 -11.13
C LEU A 9 0.68 -1.51 -12.36
N ARG A 10 0.33 -0.94 -13.51
CA ARG A 10 0.19 -1.67 -14.77
C ARG A 10 1.52 -2.24 -15.27
N ASP A 11 2.59 -1.46 -15.18
CA ASP A 11 3.95 -1.89 -15.55
C ASP A 11 4.41 -3.10 -14.70
N MET A 12 4.07 -3.11 -13.42
CA MET A 12 4.31 -4.23 -12.51
C MET A 12 3.27 -5.36 -12.62
N GLY A 13 2.42 -5.36 -13.64
CA GLY A 13 1.44 -6.42 -13.88
C GLY A 13 0.30 -6.48 -12.86
N CYS A 14 0.07 -5.42 -12.10
CA CYS A 14 -1.12 -5.29 -11.27
C CYS A 14 -2.27 -4.78 -12.15
N THR A 15 -3.32 -5.58 -12.30
CA THR A 15 -4.52 -5.23 -13.07
C THR A 15 -5.51 -4.40 -12.27
N ALA A 16 -5.34 -4.33 -10.94
CA ALA A 16 -6.17 -3.53 -10.07
C ALA A 16 -5.94 -2.03 -10.30
N ASP A 17 -7.05 -1.28 -10.28
CA ASP A 17 -7.01 0.17 -10.23
C ASP A 17 -6.42 0.68 -8.90
N LEU A 18 -6.03 1.95 -8.91
CA LEU A 18 -5.36 2.59 -7.78
C LEU A 18 -6.23 2.63 -6.52
N GLU A 19 -7.56 2.67 -6.66
CA GLU A 19 -8.47 2.64 -5.52
C GLU A 19 -8.51 1.26 -4.88
N THR A 20 -8.70 0.21 -5.69
CA THR A 20 -8.66 -1.18 -5.25
C THR A 20 -7.32 -1.53 -4.59
N PHE A 21 -6.21 -1.07 -5.18
CA PHE A 21 -4.89 -1.19 -4.58
C PHE A 21 -4.84 -0.59 -3.17
N ARG A 22 -5.29 0.66 -3.02
CA ARG A 22 -5.28 1.38 -1.74
C ARG A 22 -6.20 0.75 -0.70
N ARG A 23 -7.38 0.28 -1.11
CA ARG A 23 -8.32 -0.42 -0.24
C ARG A 23 -7.70 -1.71 0.29
N THR A 24 -7.10 -2.49 -0.60
CA THR A 24 -6.42 -3.75 -0.24
C THR A 24 -5.29 -3.51 0.75
N LEU A 25 -4.49 -2.46 0.56
CA LEU A 25 -3.43 -2.10 1.52
C LEU A 25 -3.98 -1.84 2.93
N ALA A 26 -5.10 -1.13 3.03
CA ALA A 26 -5.74 -0.78 4.30
C ALA A 26 -6.42 -2.00 4.94
N GLU A 27 -7.09 -2.85 4.15
CA GLU A 27 -7.73 -4.09 4.57
C GLU A 27 -6.70 -5.07 5.15
N VAL A 28 -5.66 -5.40 4.39
CA VAL A 28 -4.61 -6.33 4.84
C VAL A 28 -3.94 -5.83 6.11
N LYS A 29 -3.69 -4.51 6.21
CA LYS A 29 -3.10 -3.91 7.41
C LYS A 29 -4.06 -4.02 8.59
N GLY A 30 -5.33 -3.72 8.39
CA GLY A 30 -6.36 -3.77 9.43
C GLY A 30 -6.62 -5.19 9.95
N GLU A 31 -6.53 -6.19 9.07
CA GLU A 31 -6.77 -7.59 9.41
C GLU A 31 -5.57 -8.24 10.12
N LEU A 32 -4.36 -8.07 9.58
CA LEU A 32 -3.18 -8.78 10.07
C LEU A 32 -2.38 -8.01 11.11
N PHE A 33 -2.42 -6.68 11.04
CA PHE A 33 -1.57 -5.80 11.84
C PHE A 33 -2.35 -4.60 12.42
N PRO A 34 -3.50 -4.81 13.09
CA PRO A 34 -4.35 -3.72 13.57
C PRO A 34 -3.60 -2.76 14.51
N ASP A 35 -2.78 -3.31 15.42
CA ASP A 35 -2.06 -2.56 16.46
C ASP A 35 -0.81 -1.84 15.98
N LEU A 36 -0.35 -2.12 14.76
CA LEU A 36 0.84 -1.49 14.22
C LEU A 36 0.49 -0.19 13.49
N THR A 37 1.35 0.81 13.64
CA THR A 37 1.28 1.99 12.78
C THR A 37 1.85 1.65 11.40
N ASP A 38 1.43 2.39 10.37
CA ASP A 38 1.94 2.22 9.00
C ASP A 38 3.48 2.29 8.94
N GLU A 39 4.07 3.15 9.79
CA GLU A 39 5.51 3.34 9.91
C GLU A 39 6.17 2.14 10.57
N ASN A 40 5.67 1.70 11.73
CA ASN A 40 6.21 0.53 12.44
C ASN A 40 6.13 -0.75 11.60
N LEU A 41 5.02 -0.92 10.87
CA LEU A 41 4.87 -2.04 9.95
C LEU A 41 5.89 -1.95 8.82
N ALA A 42 6.15 -0.77 8.26
CA ALA A 42 7.13 -0.59 7.19
C ALA A 42 8.59 -0.81 7.63
N PHE A 43 8.92 -0.51 8.90
CA PHE A 43 10.27 -0.71 9.45
C PHE A 43 10.52 -2.12 10.00
N SER A 44 9.47 -2.88 10.29
CA SER A 44 9.60 -4.24 10.82
C SER A 44 9.97 -5.23 9.70
N ARG A 45 11.14 -5.89 9.80
CA ARG A 45 11.66 -6.73 8.71
C ARG A 45 10.71 -7.88 8.35
N ASP A 46 10.23 -8.58 9.36
CA ASP A 46 9.44 -9.82 9.28
C ASP A 46 7.98 -9.51 8.90
N GLN A 47 7.29 -8.70 9.71
CA GLN A 47 5.91 -8.29 9.50
C GLN A 47 5.68 -7.58 8.15
N ALA A 48 6.63 -6.76 7.70
CA ALA A 48 6.55 -6.16 6.36
C ALA A 48 6.66 -7.20 5.23
N GLY A 49 7.40 -8.28 5.46
CA GLY A 49 7.50 -9.42 4.55
C GLY A 49 6.15 -10.13 4.40
N ASP A 50 5.53 -10.47 5.52
CA ASP A 50 4.19 -11.09 5.56
C ASP A 50 3.14 -10.16 4.93
N TYR A 51 3.13 -8.89 5.34
CA TYR A 51 2.24 -7.87 4.78
C TYR A 51 2.36 -7.77 3.26
N CYS A 52 3.57 -7.65 2.73
CA CYS A 52 3.78 -7.54 1.29
C CYS A 52 3.38 -8.82 0.55
N SER A 53 3.60 -9.98 1.17
CA SER A 53 3.23 -11.27 0.57
C SER A 53 1.71 -11.41 0.46
N GLU A 54 0.97 -11.04 1.51
CA GLU A 54 -0.49 -11.07 1.50
C GLU A 54 -1.08 -10.05 0.52
N VAL A 55 -0.54 -8.83 0.47
CA VAL A 55 -0.96 -7.82 -0.52
C VAL A 55 -0.78 -8.32 -1.95
N LYS A 56 0.37 -8.92 -2.28
CA LYS A 56 0.61 -9.49 -3.62
C LYS A 56 -0.39 -10.58 -3.97
N LYS A 57 -0.70 -11.46 -3.00
CA LYS A 57 -1.64 -12.56 -3.16
C LYS A 57 -3.04 -12.05 -3.48
N ARG A 58 -3.55 -11.10 -2.69
CA ARG A 58 -4.90 -10.53 -2.89
C ARG A 58 -5.05 -9.75 -4.19
N LEU A 59 -3.98 -9.09 -4.63
CA LEU A 59 -3.96 -8.33 -5.89
C LEU A 59 -3.56 -9.18 -7.11
N ALA A 60 -3.25 -10.46 -6.92
CA ALA A 60 -2.65 -11.33 -7.95
C ALA A 60 -1.45 -10.67 -8.67
N ALA A 61 -0.64 -9.92 -7.93
CA ALA A 61 0.41 -9.06 -8.48
C ALA A 61 1.81 -9.41 -7.93
N PRO A 62 2.38 -10.57 -8.33
CA PRO A 62 3.62 -11.11 -7.75
C PRO A 62 4.84 -10.21 -7.98
N LYS A 63 4.85 -9.45 -9.08
CA LYS A 63 5.94 -8.55 -9.48
C LYS A 63 5.97 -7.24 -8.68
N LEU A 64 4.95 -6.92 -7.87
CA LEU A 64 5.02 -5.75 -7.01
C LEU A 64 6.22 -5.84 -6.08
N THR A 65 6.97 -4.75 -5.95
CA THR A 65 8.13 -4.74 -5.05
C THR A 65 7.72 -4.37 -3.63
N ARG A 66 8.42 -4.94 -2.65
CA ARG A 66 8.24 -4.57 -1.23
C ARG A 66 8.33 -3.06 -1.02
N VAL A 67 9.33 -2.42 -1.63
CA VAL A 67 9.54 -0.96 -1.52
C VAL A 67 8.33 -0.18 -2.04
N PHE A 68 7.73 -0.61 -3.15
CA PHE A 68 6.56 0.05 -3.71
C PHE A 68 5.34 -0.07 -2.80
N ILE A 69 5.05 -1.28 -2.31
CA ILE A 69 3.93 -1.56 -1.40
C ILE A 69 4.06 -0.72 -0.12
N LEU A 70 5.23 -0.75 0.52
CA LEU A 70 5.47 -0.04 1.78
C LEU A 70 5.43 1.50 1.59
N LYS A 71 6.00 2.03 0.51
CA LYS A 71 5.88 3.46 0.20
C LYS A 71 4.43 3.88 -0.05
N ALA A 72 3.63 3.02 -0.70
CA ALA A 72 2.22 3.29 -0.91
C ALA A 72 1.43 3.28 0.40
N LEU A 73 1.71 2.33 1.30
CA LEU A 73 1.12 2.26 2.64
C LEU A 73 1.39 3.55 3.43
N VAL A 74 2.64 4.00 3.53
CA VAL A 74 2.99 5.26 4.21
C VAL A 74 2.36 6.48 3.51
N GLY A 75 2.22 6.41 2.18
CA GLY A 75 1.56 7.43 1.36
C GLY A 75 0.06 7.56 1.62
N LEU A 76 -0.64 6.48 1.99
CA LEU A 76 -2.07 6.51 2.33
C LEU A 76 -2.37 7.50 3.45
N ARG A 77 -1.55 7.49 4.51
CA ARG A 77 -1.70 8.40 5.65
C ARG A 77 -1.55 9.87 5.25
N LYS A 78 -0.59 10.19 4.37
CA LYS A 78 -0.39 11.57 3.88
C LYS A 78 -1.58 12.06 3.07
N ASN A 79 -2.20 11.21 2.26
CA ASN A 79 -3.41 11.57 1.53
C ASN A 79 -4.64 11.71 2.44
N ARG A 80 -4.76 10.87 3.48
CA ARG A 80 -5.85 10.98 4.47
C ARG A 80 -5.74 12.29 5.28
N LYS A 81 -4.54 12.65 5.73
CA LYS A 81 -4.30 13.94 6.42
C LYS A 81 -4.58 15.14 5.52
N ARG A 82 -4.19 15.12 4.24
CA ARG A 82 -4.48 16.21 3.30
C ARG A 82 -5.97 16.38 3.04
N LYS A 83 -6.73 15.30 2.87
CA LYS A 83 -8.19 15.38 2.74
C LYS A 83 -8.88 15.91 4.01
N ALA A 84 -8.36 15.58 5.19
CA ALA A 84 -8.90 16.08 6.46
C ALA A 84 -8.58 17.57 6.73
N GLY A 85 -7.46 18.10 6.22
CA GLY A 85 -7.06 19.49 6.39
C GLY A 85 -7.57 20.47 5.33
N SER A 86 -8.28 20.00 4.30
CA SER A 86 -8.92 20.85 3.27
C SER A 86 -10.42 21.05 3.50
N ALA A 87 -10.91 20.68 4.68
CA ALA A 87 -12.21 21.07 5.21
C ALA A 87 -11.97 22.03 6.38
N SER A 88 -11.54 23.26 6.06
CA SER A 88 -11.43 24.38 7.00
C SER A 88 -11.60 25.67 6.22
#